data_AF-A0A7S0NBH7-F1
#
_entry.id   AF-A0A7S0NBH7-F1
#
_cell.length_a   1.000
_cell.length_b   1.000
_cell.length_c   1.000
_cell.angle_alpha   90.00
_cell.angle_beta   90.00
_cell.angle_gamma   90.00
#
_symmetry.space_group_name_H-M   'P 1'
#
loop_
_entity.id
_entity.type
_entity.pdbx_description
1 polymer ?
#
loop_
_entity_poly.entity_id
_entity_poly.type
_entity_poly.pdbx_seq_one_letter_code
_entity_poly.pdbx_strand_id
1 'polypeptide(L)'
;KPDENEFTSDNKDTRTVSNVPKLDLVASNGFRSNDTRNSITFNAQGDLLYFSGKICIVHSGVDNLDVGKSKSNIEEQSKRQKFFRGHDASVTCLTVFKSETPSSDMNGWLAASGQES
;
A
#
# COMPACT_ATOMS: atom_id res chain seq x y z
N LYS A 1 -22.61 -39.61 -28.28
CA LYS A 1 -22.80 -38.25 -28.85
C LYS A 1 -22.77 -37.29 -27.66
N PRO A 2 -21.74 -36.45 -27.53
CA PRO A 2 -21.76 -35.37 -26.54
C PRO A 2 -22.53 -34.18 -27.15
N ASP A 3 -23.48 -33.62 -26.40
CA ASP A 3 -24.16 -32.39 -26.79
C ASP A 3 -23.32 -31.19 -26.34
N GLU A 4 -22.88 -30.43 -27.33
CA GLU A 4 -22.13 -29.18 -27.23
C GLU A 4 -23.08 -28.08 -26.73
N ASN A 5 -23.08 -27.82 -25.42
CA ASN A 5 -23.65 -26.58 -24.90
C ASN A 5 -22.57 -25.49 -24.98
N GLU A 6 -22.49 -24.83 -26.14
CA GLU A 6 -21.78 -23.58 -26.33
C GLU A 6 -22.38 -22.51 -25.41
N PHE A 7 -21.62 -22.12 -24.38
CA PHE A 7 -21.91 -20.97 -23.56
C PHE A 7 -21.34 -19.72 -24.25
N THR A 8 -22.06 -19.16 -25.21
CA THR A 8 -21.70 -17.86 -25.81
C THR A 8 -22.05 -16.75 -24.81
N SER A 9 -21.10 -16.37 -23.96
CA SER A 9 -21.23 -15.20 -23.10
C SER A 9 -20.97 -13.92 -23.91
N ASP A 10 -21.93 -13.55 -24.76
CA ASP A 10 -21.95 -12.24 -25.42
C ASP A 10 -22.36 -11.16 -24.41
N ASN A 11 -21.52 -10.91 -23.42
CA ASN A 11 -21.71 -9.78 -22.50
C ASN A 11 -21.04 -8.54 -23.10
N LYS A 12 -21.63 -8.01 -24.17
CA LYS A 12 -21.30 -6.68 -24.71
C LYS A 12 -21.91 -5.60 -23.82
N ASP A 13 -21.37 -5.44 -22.61
CA ASP A 13 -21.63 -4.24 -21.81
C ASP A 13 -20.72 -3.12 -22.33
N THR A 14 -21.05 -2.58 -23.51
CA THR A 14 -20.38 -1.43 -24.14
C THR A 14 -20.85 -0.12 -23.52
N ARG A 15 -20.90 -0.05 -22.19
CA ARG A 15 -21.02 1.24 -21.51
C ARG A 15 -19.65 1.87 -21.55
N THR A 16 -19.45 2.79 -22.48
CA THR A 16 -18.30 3.69 -22.50
C THR A 16 -18.32 4.47 -21.17
N VAL A 17 -17.59 3.98 -20.16
CA VAL A 17 -17.56 4.59 -18.82
C VAL A 17 -16.65 5.81 -18.86
N SER A 18 -17.00 6.82 -19.66
CA SER A 18 -16.13 7.96 -19.98
C SER A 18 -16.10 9.03 -18.89
N ASN A 19 -16.62 8.76 -17.70
CA ASN A 19 -16.60 9.68 -16.55
C ASN A 19 -16.66 8.90 -15.22
N VAL A 20 -15.76 7.94 -15.01
CA VAL A 20 -15.57 7.41 -13.64
C VAL A 20 -14.80 8.47 -12.85
N PRO A 21 -15.35 8.99 -11.74
CA PRO A 21 -14.62 9.90 -10.88
C PRO A 21 -13.36 9.20 -10.36
N LYS A 22 -12.21 9.86 -10.52
CA LYS A 22 -10.94 9.37 -9.98
C LYS A 22 -11.03 9.36 -8.46
N LEU A 23 -10.88 8.19 -7.87
CA LEU A 23 -10.83 8.00 -6.42
C LEU A 23 -9.38 7.91 -5.97
N ASP A 24 -8.99 8.78 -5.05
CA ASP A 24 -7.67 8.77 -4.45
C ASP A 24 -7.72 8.13 -3.05
N LEU A 25 -6.67 7.36 -2.72
CA LEU A 25 -6.54 6.76 -1.40
C LEU A 25 -6.02 7.82 -0.44
N VAL A 26 -6.85 8.13 0.55
CA VAL A 26 -6.60 9.22 1.50
C VAL A 26 -6.04 8.70 2.82
N ALA A 27 -6.57 7.58 3.31
CA ALA A 27 -6.11 6.94 4.53
C ALA A 27 -6.31 5.41 4.44
N SER A 28 -5.45 4.65 5.11
CA SER A 28 -5.60 3.22 5.34
C SER A 28 -5.67 2.95 6.84
N ASN A 29 -6.76 2.28 7.25
CA ASN A 29 -7.00 1.88 8.63
C ASN A 29 -6.76 0.38 8.78
N GLY A 30 -6.13 0.00 9.89
CA GLY A 30 -5.79 -1.40 10.18
C GLY A 30 -4.42 -1.81 9.63
N PHE A 31 -3.91 -2.90 10.20
CA PHE A 31 -2.64 -3.52 9.81
C PHE A 31 -2.81 -5.03 9.86
N ARG A 32 -2.06 -5.74 9.01
CA ARG A 32 -2.11 -7.21 8.95
C ARG A 32 -1.03 -7.78 9.86
N SER A 33 -1.44 -8.40 10.98
CA SER A 33 -0.52 -9.04 11.93
C SER A 33 -0.89 -10.47 12.32
N ASN A 34 -2.14 -10.87 12.07
CA ASN A 34 -2.63 -12.16 12.53
C ASN A 34 -1.96 -13.36 11.83
N ASP A 35 -1.57 -13.17 10.56
CA ASP A 35 -1.05 -14.22 9.69
C ASP A 35 0.27 -13.83 8.99
N THR A 36 0.91 -12.75 9.44
CA THR A 36 2.20 -12.29 8.90
C THR A 36 3.20 -12.01 10.01
N ARG A 37 4.48 -12.17 9.72
CA ARG A 37 5.60 -11.81 10.60
C ARG A 37 6.43 -10.73 9.93
N ASN A 38 7.14 -9.93 10.72
CA ASN A 38 7.97 -8.82 10.22
C ASN A 38 7.17 -7.85 9.31
N SER A 39 5.91 -7.61 9.68
CA SER A 39 4.98 -6.76 8.92
C SER A 39 4.93 -5.31 9.40
N ILE A 40 5.74 -4.97 10.39
CA ILE A 40 5.84 -3.64 10.98
C ILE A 40 7.29 -3.37 11.39
N THR A 41 7.79 -2.16 11.12
CA THR A 41 9.15 -1.72 11.48
C THR A 41 9.22 -0.19 11.46
N PHE A 42 10.32 0.38 11.95
CA PHE A 42 10.62 1.80 11.79
C PHE A 42 11.76 2.01 10.79
N ASN A 43 11.75 3.15 10.08
CA ASN A 43 12.91 3.62 9.31
C ASN A 43 13.84 4.49 10.19
N ALA A 44 14.94 4.97 9.62
CA ALA A 44 15.91 5.82 10.33
C ALA A 44 15.35 7.21 10.69
N GLN A 45 14.27 7.64 10.03
CA GLN A 45 13.58 8.91 10.26
C GLN A 45 12.54 8.81 11.39
N GLY A 46 12.32 7.62 11.97
CA GLY A 46 11.28 7.39 12.98
C GLY A 46 9.88 7.21 12.39
N ASP A 47 9.73 7.09 11.07
CA ASP A 47 8.45 6.77 10.47
C ASP A 47 8.10 5.30 10.69
N LEU A 48 6.82 5.03 10.93
CA LEU A 48 6.28 3.68 11.05
C LEU A 48 6.00 3.10 9.66
N LEU A 49 6.58 1.94 9.37
CA LEU A 49 6.41 1.21 8.12
C LEU A 49 5.58 -0.05 8.37
N TYR A 50 4.52 -0.24 7.60
CA TYR A 50 3.67 -1.44 7.63
C TYR A 50 2.98 -1.66 6.29
N PHE A 51 2.23 -2.75 6.14
CA PHE A 51 1.41 -2.99 4.94
C PHE A 51 -0.04 -3.36 5.28
N SER A 52 -0.92 -3.10 4.30
CA SER A 52 -2.31 -3.53 4.29
C SER A 52 -2.70 -3.97 2.88
N GLY A 53 -3.03 -5.25 2.73
CA GLY A 53 -3.27 -5.86 1.42
C GLY A 53 -2.04 -5.77 0.51
N LYS A 54 -2.17 -5.09 -0.62
CA LYS A 54 -1.11 -4.91 -1.64
C LYS A 54 -0.32 -3.60 -1.50
N ILE A 55 -0.56 -2.84 -0.44
CA ILE A 55 -0.07 -1.48 -0.27
C ILE A 55 0.89 -1.42 0.92
N CYS A 56 2.07 -0.85 0.68
CA CYS A 56 3.02 -0.50 1.72
C CYS A 56 2.75 0.94 2.18
N ILE A 57 2.82 1.17 3.48
CA ILE A 57 2.44 2.43 4.12
C ILE A 57 3.60 2.92 4.96
N VAL A 58 3.98 4.18 4.74
CA VAL A 58 4.89 4.94 5.62
C VAL A 58 4.04 5.96 6.36
N HIS A 59 4.03 5.88 7.70
CA HIS A 59 3.25 6.75 8.57
C HIS A 59 4.20 7.59 9.43
N SER A 60 4.21 8.89 9.18
CA SER A 60 5.06 9.86 9.88
C SER A 60 4.42 10.40 11.16
N GLY A 61 5.27 10.72 12.16
CA GLY A 61 4.84 11.41 13.38
C GLY A 61 4.04 10.55 14.35
N VAL A 62 4.28 9.23 14.35
CA VAL A 62 3.65 8.25 15.25
C VAL A 62 4.18 8.35 16.69
N ASP A 63 5.34 8.98 16.87
CA ASP A 63 6.03 9.14 18.16
C ASP A 63 5.21 9.91 19.21
N ASN A 64 4.19 10.67 18.79
CA ASN A 64 3.29 11.41 19.66
C ASN A 64 2.05 10.59 20.03
N LEU A 65 2.25 9.40 20.60
CA LEU A 65 1.21 8.69 21.35
C LEU A 65 0.96 9.41 22.68
N ASP A 66 0.64 10.71 22.60
CA ASP A 66 0.22 11.50 23.74
C ASP A 66 -1.22 11.07 24.06
N VAL A 67 -1.33 10.07 24.94
CA VAL A 67 -2.56 9.34 25.33
C VAL A 67 -3.71 10.27 25.77
N GLY A 68 -3.44 11.57 26.00
CA GLY A 68 -4.42 12.56 26.43
C GLY A 68 -4.84 13.62 25.43
N LYS A 69 -4.20 13.76 24.26
CA LYS A 69 -4.47 14.91 23.37
C LYS A 69 -4.32 14.58 21.89
N SER A 70 -5.38 14.08 21.25
CA SER A 70 -5.67 14.52 19.88
C SER A 70 -7.06 14.07 19.43
N LYS A 71 -7.98 15.03 19.34
CA LYS A 71 -9.05 14.93 18.33
C LYS A 71 -8.39 15.21 16.98
N SER A 72 -7.57 14.27 16.49
CA SER A 72 -6.92 14.45 15.19
C SER A 72 -7.99 14.42 14.12
N ASN A 73 -8.09 15.50 13.35
CA ASN A 73 -8.98 15.57 12.20
C ASN A 73 -8.54 14.50 11.19
N ILE A 74 -9.50 13.84 10.53
CA ILE A 74 -9.26 12.82 9.48
C ILE A 74 -8.32 13.39 8.41
N GLU A 75 -8.46 14.67 8.06
CA GLU A 75 -7.60 15.34 7.08
C GLU A 75 -6.13 15.38 7.51
N GLU A 76 -5.86 15.48 8.81
CA GLU A 76 -4.51 15.56 9.35
C GLU A 76 -3.84 14.18 9.40
N GLN A 77 -4.60 13.13 9.74
CA GLN A 77 -4.10 11.76 9.67
C GLN A 77 -3.76 11.35 8.23
N SER A 78 -4.58 11.78 7.28
CA SER A 78 -4.40 11.47 5.85
C SER A 78 -3.09 12.03 5.30
N LYS A 79 -2.65 13.20 5.80
CA LYS A 79 -1.40 13.84 5.37
C LYS A 79 -0.15 13.14 5.91
N ARG A 80 -0.30 12.28 6.92
CA ARG A 80 0.81 11.57 7.57
C ARG A 80 1.13 10.23 6.93
N GLN A 81 0.23 9.69 6.11
CA GLN A 81 0.41 8.42 5.42
C GLN A 81 0.86 8.63 3.99
N LYS A 82 1.92 7.92 3.59
CA LYS A 82 2.37 7.80 2.20
C LYS A 82 2.17 6.35 1.75
N PHE A 83 1.60 6.19 0.56
CA PHE A 83 1.24 4.88 0.01
C PHE A 83 2.18 4.50 -1.13
N PHE A 84 2.80 3.33 -1.00
CA PHE A 84 3.64 2.73 -2.03
C PHE A 84 2.87 1.56 -2.65
N ARG A 85 2.69 1.64 -3.97
CA ARG A 85 1.95 0.68 -4.79
C ARG A 85 2.92 0.05 -5.79
N GLY A 86 2.59 -1.14 -6.28
CA GLY A 86 3.42 -1.86 -7.26
C GLY A 86 3.28 -3.38 -7.16
N HIS A 87 2.81 -3.89 -6.02
CA HIS A 87 2.54 -5.31 -5.84
C HIS A 87 1.25 -5.75 -6.56
N ASP A 88 1.34 -6.83 -7.31
CA ASP A 88 0.24 -7.54 -7.97
C ASP A 88 -0.53 -8.45 -7.00
N ALA A 89 0.10 -8.84 -5.89
CA ALA A 89 -0.44 -9.65 -4.81
C ALA A 89 -0.30 -8.97 -3.43
N SER A 90 -0.87 -9.59 -2.40
CA SER A 90 -0.76 -9.08 -1.03
C SER A 90 0.68 -9.15 -0.52
N VAL A 91 1.13 -8.08 0.13
CA VAL A 91 2.45 -8.01 0.76
C VAL A 91 2.48 -8.96 1.96
N THR A 92 3.59 -9.69 2.12
CA THR A 92 3.78 -10.69 3.18
C THR A 92 4.90 -10.34 4.15
N CYS A 93 5.87 -9.51 3.75
CA CYS A 93 7.01 -9.12 4.59
C CYS A 93 7.53 -7.73 4.19
N LEU A 94 8.25 -7.09 5.12
CA LEU A 94 8.98 -5.85 4.88
C LEU A 94 10.46 -6.02 5.26
N THR A 95 11.30 -5.27 4.59
CA THR A 95 12.71 -5.09 4.96
C THR A 95 13.10 -3.66 4.70
N VAL A 96 13.82 -3.07 5.65
CA VAL A 96 14.37 -1.72 5.52
C VAL A 96 15.85 -1.87 5.21
N PHE A 97 16.25 -1.41 4.04
CA PHE A 97 17.65 -1.33 3.69
C PHE A 97 18.30 -0.18 4.47
N LYS A 98 19.35 -0.49 5.24
CA LYS A 98 20.17 0.54 5.88
C LYS A 98 21.22 0.99 4.87
N SER A 99 20.97 2.12 4.22
CA SER A 99 22.02 2.78 3.45
C SER A 99 23.03 3.39 4.41
N GLU A 100 24.28 2.93 4.38
CA GLU A 100 25.38 3.50 5.18
C GLU A 100 25.79 4.90 4.69
N THR A 101 25.33 5.30 3.50
CA THR A 101 25.48 6.64 2.97
C THR A 101 24.16 7.42 3.05
N PRO A 102 24.12 8.63 3.63
CA PRO A 102 22.97 9.53 3.56
C PRO A 102 22.85 10.06 2.13
N SER A 103 22.30 9.24 1.22
CA SER A 103 21.95 9.65 -0.13
C SER A 103 20.65 10.45 -0.05
N SER A 104 20.69 11.70 -0.52
CA SER A 104 19.54 12.61 -0.62
C SER A 104 18.52 12.18 -1.68
N ASP A 105 18.76 11.11 -2.44
CA ASP A 105 17.89 10.65 -3.53
C ASP A 105 17.25 9.29 -3.21
N MET A 106 15.98 9.34 -2.83
CA MET A 106 15.13 8.17 -2.55
C MET A 106 14.60 7.48 -3.82
N ASN A 107 15.00 7.91 -5.02
CA ASN A 107 14.54 7.32 -6.28
C ASN A 107 15.07 5.88 -6.52
N GLY A 108 16.05 5.42 -5.74
CA GLY A 108 16.59 4.05 -5.83
C GLY A 108 15.78 2.96 -5.12
N TRP A 109 14.73 3.31 -4.36
CA TRP A 109 13.99 2.36 -3.51
C TRP A 109 13.05 1.41 -4.27
N LEU A 110 12.78 1.66 -5.56
CA LEU A 110 11.80 0.92 -6.37
C LEU A 110 12.39 -0.26 -7.19
N ALA A 111 13.71 -0.49 -7.18
CA ALA A 111 14.34 -1.50 -8.03
C ALA A 111 14.37 -2.93 -7.44
N ALA A 112 13.82 -3.16 -6.24
CA ALA A 112 13.86 -4.47 -5.58
C ALA A 112 12.51 -5.22 -5.60
N SER A 113 11.81 -5.20 -6.74
CA SER A 113 10.81 -6.25 -7.07
C SER A 113 10.53 -6.24 -8.57
N GLY A 114 11.44 -6.81 -9.35
CA GLY A 114 11.18 -7.13 -10.75
C GLY A 114 12.36 -6.85 -11.68
N GLN A 115 13.26 -7.83 -11.82
CA GLN A 115 13.94 -8.05 -13.09
C GLN A 115 13.77 -9.52 -13.50
N GLU A 116 12.99 -9.66 -14.57
CA GLU A 116 13.17 -10.52 -15.74
C GLU A 116 13.47 -12.02 -15.57
N SER A 117 12.51 -12.81 -16.05
CA SER A 117 12.75 -13.83 -17.08
C SER A 117 11.54 -13.91 -18.01
#